data_AF-A0A7S4BRP0-F1
#
_entry.id   AF-A0A7S4BRP0-F1
#
_cell.length_a   1.000
_cell.length_b   1.000
_cell.length_c   1.000
_cell.angle_alpha   90.00
_cell.angle_beta   90.00
_cell.angle_gamma   90.00
#
_symmetry.space_group_name_H-M   'P 1'
#
loop_
_entity.id
_entity.type
_entity.pdbx_description
1 polymer ?
#
loop_
_entity_poly.entity_id
_entity_poly.type
_entity_poly.pdbx_seq_one_letter_code
_entity_poly.pdbx_strand_id
1 'polypeptide(L)'
;NDGGCSTSRLSMHLEELESPDGSAAFLRLLQTRGYSLLSLPRSKKAHTVVRRAYESCSSFFAQDPKKKEQCGAGPGLGQQHGYMDMLDDTGAECFDVKKHHDRAFRWPQGTHGLQAALTTAFKLLDEVARQ
;
A
#
# COMPACT_ATOMS: atom_id res chain seq x y z
N ASN A 1 24.01 -30.79 14.46
CA ASN A 1 23.06 -30.86 13.33
C ASN A 1 22.20 -29.61 13.42
N ASP A 2 22.81 -28.47 13.09
CA ASP A 2 22.19 -27.16 13.21
C ASP A 2 21.73 -26.71 11.82
N GLY A 3 20.42 -26.77 11.63
CA GLY A 3 19.74 -26.34 10.41
C GLY A 3 19.86 -24.83 10.26
N GLY A 4 20.79 -24.39 9.42
CA GLY A 4 20.89 -23.01 8.96
C GLY A 4 19.63 -22.63 8.19
N CYS A 5 18.75 -21.87 8.83
CA CYS A 5 17.71 -21.10 8.17
C CYS A 5 18.40 -20.03 7.33
N SER A 6 18.68 -20.38 6.08
CA SER A 6 19.16 -19.46 5.05
C SER A 6 18.05 -18.45 4.80
N THR A 7 18.09 -17.33 5.53
CA THR A 7 17.40 -16.12 5.12
C THR A 7 18.10 -15.63 3.87
N SER A 8 17.61 -16.09 2.72
CA SER A 8 17.99 -15.57 1.41
C SER A 8 17.69 -14.07 1.41
N ARG A 9 18.70 -13.28 1.80
CA ARG A 9 18.74 -11.84 1.64
C ARG A 9 18.49 -11.58 0.17
N LEU A 10 17.29 -11.09 -0.14
CA LEU A 10 17.04 -10.37 -1.37
C LEU A 10 18.07 -9.23 -1.40
N SER A 11 19.17 -9.44 -2.14
CA SER A 11 20.13 -8.39 -2.41
C SER A 11 19.47 -7.43 -3.41
N MET A 12 18.58 -6.57 -2.90
CA MET A 12 18.11 -5.44 -3.67
C MET A 12 19.30 -4.52 -3.86
N HIS A 13 19.78 -4.45 -5.11
CA HIS A 13 20.68 -3.39 -5.54
C HIS A 13 19.93 -2.06 -5.43
N LEU A 14 20.00 -1.45 -4.23
CA LEU A 14 19.73 -0.05 -4.01
C LEU A 14 20.85 0.72 -4.70
N GLU A 15 20.68 1.02 -5.98
CA GLU A 15 21.41 2.14 -6.57
C GLU A 15 20.84 3.39 -5.89
N GLU A 16 21.47 3.81 -4.80
CA GLU A 16 21.17 5.09 -4.18
C GLU A 16 21.47 6.16 -5.23
N LEU A 17 20.42 6.88 -5.64
CA LEU A 17 20.53 8.02 -6.56
C LEU A 17 21.15 9.21 -5.81
N GLU A 18 22.38 9.05 -5.31
CA GLU A 18 23.21 10.13 -4.75
C GLU A 18 23.93 10.93 -5.85
N SER A 19 23.34 11.01 -7.04
CA SER A 19 23.91 11.71 -8.19
C SER A 19 23.28 13.10 -8.34
N PRO A 20 24.06 14.15 -8.66
CA PRO A 20 23.53 15.46 -9.01
C PRO A 20 22.56 15.44 -10.22
N ASP A 21 22.55 14.35 -11.00
CA ASP A 21 21.63 14.08 -12.12
C ASP A 21 20.61 12.97 -11.79
N GLY A 22 20.10 12.91 -10.56
CA GLY A 22 19.18 11.86 -10.08
C GLY A 22 18.00 11.57 -11.01
N SER A 23 17.51 12.58 -11.76
CA SER A 23 16.44 12.41 -12.76
C SER A 23 16.86 11.56 -13.97
N ALA A 24 18.09 11.69 -14.48
CA ALA A 24 18.54 10.93 -15.64
C ALA A 24 18.74 9.45 -15.33
N ALA A 25 19.30 9.16 -14.15
CA ALA A 25 19.46 7.78 -13.67
C ALA A 25 18.10 7.13 -13.34
N PHE A 26 17.17 7.87 -12.73
CA PHE A 26 15.79 7.42 -12.52
C PHE A 26 15.08 7.09 -13.84
N LEU A 27 15.15 7.98 -14.84
CA LEU A 27 14.54 7.75 -16.16
C LEU A 27 15.13 6.52 -16.85
N ARG A 28 16.45 6.33 -16.77
CA ARG A 28 17.11 5.14 -17.32
C ARG A 28 16.63 3.85 -16.65
N LEU A 29 16.46 3.85 -15.33
CA LEU A 29 15.91 2.69 -14.60
C LEU A 29 14.48 2.39 -15.04
N LEU A 30 13.63 3.41 -15.19
CA LEU A 30 12.27 3.22 -15.70
C LEU A 30 12.26 2.69 -17.13
N GLN A 31 13.10 3.22 -18.02
CA GLN A 31 13.17 2.77 -19.43
C GLN A 31 13.67 1.34 -19.57
N THR A 32 14.63 0.92 -18.73
CA THR A 32 15.28 -0.39 -18.85
C THR A 32 14.61 -1.49 -18.03
N ARG A 33 14.01 -1.14 -16.89
CA ARG A 33 13.42 -2.11 -15.95
C ARG A 33 11.92 -1.95 -15.75
N GLY A 34 11.34 -0.80 -16.09
CA GLY A 34 9.93 -0.49 -15.83
C GLY A 34 9.60 -0.13 -14.37
N TYR A 35 10.58 -0.20 -13.46
CA TYR A 35 10.42 0.13 -12.04
C TYR A 35 11.70 0.71 -11.44
N SER A 36 11.55 1.42 -10.32
CA SER A 36 12.65 1.92 -9.49
C SER A 36 12.25 1.92 -8.02
N LEU A 37 13.22 1.73 -7.12
CA LEU A 37 13.02 1.92 -5.69
C LEU A 37 13.43 3.34 -5.31
N LEU A 38 12.50 4.08 -4.71
CA LEU A 38 12.76 5.43 -4.22
C LEU A 38 13.03 5.38 -2.71
N SER A 39 14.24 5.74 -2.32
CA SER A 39 14.56 6.02 -0.92
C SER A 39 14.09 7.43 -0.62
N LEU A 40 12.94 7.57 0.04
CA LEU A 40 12.56 8.85 0.60
C LEU A 40 13.57 9.21 1.70
N PRO A 41 14.05 10.47 1.78
CA PRO A 41 14.84 10.91 2.92
C PRO A 41 14.14 10.44 4.19
N ARG A 42 14.88 9.84 5.14
CA ARG A 42 14.35 9.21 6.37
C ARG A 42 13.66 10.24 7.29
N SER A 43 12.58 10.85 6.82
CA SER A 43 11.74 11.71 7.61
C SER A 43 10.99 10.80 8.58
N LYS A 44 11.13 11.07 9.88
CA LYS A 44 10.37 10.37 10.92
C LYS A 44 8.85 10.38 10.62
N LYS A 45 8.38 11.39 9.87
CA LYS A 45 7.01 11.51 9.35
C LYS A 45 6.65 10.38 8.38
N ALA A 46 7.40 10.18 7.29
CA ALA A 46 7.08 9.17 6.27
C ALA A 46 7.02 7.75 6.87
N HIS A 47 8.03 7.37 7.67
CA HIS A 47 8.07 6.07 8.33
C HIS A 47 6.87 5.85 9.27
N THR A 48 6.50 6.88 10.05
CA THR A 48 5.34 6.80 10.95
C THR A 48 4.03 6.66 10.19
N VAL A 49 3.87 7.36 9.06
CA VAL A 49 2.68 7.28 8.22
C VAL A 49 2.53 5.88 7.61
N VAL A 50 3.61 5.35 7.01
CA VAL A 50 3.60 4.00 6.41
C VAL A 50 3.31 2.94 7.47
N ARG A 51 3.98 3.00 8.64
CA ARG A 51 3.76 2.06 9.74
C ARG A 51 2.31 2.08 10.23
N ARG A 52 1.73 3.27 10.46
CA ARG A 52 0.32 3.39 10.91
C ARG A 52 -0.67 2.86 9.88
N ALA A 53 -0.41 3.10 8.58
CA ALA A 53 -1.23 2.54 7.51
C ALA A 53 -1.16 1.01 7.52
N TYR A 54 0.03 0.43 7.61
CA TYR A 54 0.21 -1.03 7.68
C TYR A 54 -0.51 -1.65 8.88
N GLU A 55 -0.33 -1.07 10.08
CA GLU A 55 -0.99 -1.53 11.31
C GLU A 55 -2.52 -1.46 11.21
N SER A 56 -3.04 -0.37 10.64
CA SER A 56 -4.47 -0.17 10.46
C SER A 56 -5.07 -1.14 9.43
N CYS A 57 -4.39 -1.36 8.29
CA CYS A 57 -4.80 -2.35 7.30
C CYS A 57 -4.75 -3.77 7.87
N SER A 58 -3.69 -4.12 8.60
CA SER A 58 -3.57 -5.43 9.26
C SER A 58 -4.72 -5.67 10.24
N SER A 59 -5.10 -4.64 11.01
CA SER A 59 -6.25 -4.72 11.92
C SER A 59 -7.59 -4.90 11.18
N PHE A 60 -7.72 -4.36 9.97
CA PHE A 60 -8.91 -4.55 9.14
C PHE A 60 -9.00 -5.99 8.63
N PHE A 61 -7.92 -6.49 8.02
CA PHE A 61 -7.91 -7.84 7.42
C PHE A 61 -8.01 -8.97 8.46
N ALA A 62 -7.60 -8.71 9.71
CA ALA A 62 -7.81 -9.61 10.84
C ALA A 62 -9.27 -9.69 11.34
N GLN A 63 -10.18 -8.86 10.83
CA GLN A 63 -11.60 -8.94 11.20
C GLN A 63 -12.28 -10.17 10.57
N ASP A 64 -13.41 -10.56 11.17
CA ASP A 64 -14.31 -11.58 10.62
C ASP A 64 -14.71 -11.24 9.17
N PRO A 65 -14.71 -12.22 8.24
CA PRO A 65 -15.09 -12.00 6.84
C PRO A 65 -16.41 -11.24 6.67
N LYS A 66 -17.43 -11.54 7.48
CA LYS A 66 -18.74 -10.88 7.40
C LYS A 66 -18.68 -9.39 7.74
N LYS A 67 -17.69 -8.95 8.52
CA LYS A 67 -17.47 -7.53 8.79
C LYS A 67 -16.79 -6.85 7.61
N LYS A 68 -15.83 -7.53 6.96
CA LYS A 68 -15.14 -7.02 5.77
C LYS A 68 -16.10 -6.89 4.58
N GLU A 69 -17.00 -7.85 4.39
CA GLU A 69 -18.04 -7.82 3.35
C GLU A 69 -18.99 -6.61 3.43
N GLN A 70 -19.18 -5.99 4.60
CA GLN A 70 -20.04 -4.81 4.76
C GLN A 70 -19.54 -3.57 4.01
N CYS A 71 -18.25 -3.54 3.66
CA CYS A 71 -17.64 -2.51 2.84
C CYS A 71 -17.20 -3.06 1.47
N GLY A 72 -17.85 -4.14 1.03
CA GLY A 72 -17.57 -4.84 -0.21
C GLY A 72 -17.74 -3.99 -1.47
N ALA A 73 -17.00 -4.35 -2.51
CA ALA A 73 -17.14 -3.82 -3.85
C ALA A 73 -17.41 -4.95 -4.84
N GLY A 74 -18.11 -4.62 -5.93
CA GLY A 74 -18.42 -5.59 -6.98
C GLY A 74 -19.78 -5.39 -7.63
N PRO A 75 -20.10 -6.24 -8.62
CA PRO A 75 -21.39 -6.19 -9.33
C PRO A 75 -22.57 -6.29 -8.35
N GLY A 76 -23.55 -5.40 -8.50
CA GLY A 76 -24.77 -5.39 -7.67
C GLY A 76 -24.65 -4.68 -6.31
N LEU A 77 -23.44 -4.32 -5.86
CA LEU A 77 -23.25 -3.61 -4.59
C LEU A 77 -23.31 -2.07 -4.73
N GLY A 78 -23.28 -1.56 -5.96
CA GLY A 78 -23.31 -0.11 -6.22
C GLY A 78 -22.03 0.63 -5.83
N GLN A 79 -20.95 -0.11 -5.54
CA GLN A 79 -19.65 0.39 -5.12
C GLN A 79 -18.56 -0.30 -5.97
N GLN A 80 -17.73 0.50 -6.63
CA GLN A 80 -16.69 0.06 -7.57
C GLN A 80 -15.31 -0.16 -6.91
N HIS A 81 -15.19 0.12 -5.62
CA HIS A 81 -13.94 0.01 -4.86
C HIS A 81 -14.27 -0.15 -3.38
N GLY A 82 -13.58 -1.03 -2.68
CA GLY A 82 -13.93 -1.48 -1.34
C GLY A 82 -13.30 -2.83 -1.10
N TYR A 83 -13.86 -3.63 -0.18
CA TYR A 83 -13.37 -4.97 0.08
C TYR A 83 -13.69 -5.91 -1.08
N MET A 84 -12.70 -6.65 -1.53
CA MET A 84 -12.87 -7.71 -2.53
C MET A 84 -12.09 -8.93 -2.04
N ASP A 85 -12.81 -10.03 -1.88
CA ASP A 85 -12.23 -11.34 -1.61
C ASP A 85 -11.89 -11.98 -2.95
N MET A 86 -10.59 -12.05 -3.25
CA MET A 86 -10.05 -12.64 -4.46
C MET A 86 -9.21 -13.89 -4.10
N LEU A 87 -9.51 -14.55 -2.98
CA LEU A 87 -8.73 -15.69 -2.49
C LEU A 87 -8.75 -16.86 -3.47
N ASP A 88 -9.88 -17.11 -4.13
CA ASP A 88 -10.00 -18.19 -5.12
C ASP A 88 -9.28 -17.87 -6.44
N ASP A 89 -9.20 -16.60 -6.83
CA ASP A 89 -8.60 -16.17 -8.10
C ASP A 89 -7.10 -15.86 -7.99
N THR A 90 -6.70 -15.18 -6.92
CA THR A 90 -5.36 -14.60 -6.75
C THR A 90 -4.66 -15.03 -5.46
N GLY A 91 -5.35 -15.75 -4.57
CA GLY A 91 -4.83 -16.07 -3.24
C GLY A 91 -4.70 -14.87 -2.32
N ALA A 92 -5.40 -13.77 -2.62
CA ALA A 92 -5.32 -12.52 -1.87
C ALA A 92 -6.70 -11.90 -1.63
N GLU A 93 -6.80 -11.14 -0.55
CA GLU A 93 -7.90 -10.20 -0.32
C GLU A 93 -7.38 -8.76 -0.46
N CYS A 94 -8.25 -7.84 -0.86
CA CYS A 94 -7.88 -6.44 -1.00
C CYS A 94 -8.98 -5.50 -0.53
N PHE A 95 -8.58 -4.25 -0.25
CA PHE A 95 -9.49 -3.16 0.10
C PHE A 95 -9.07 -1.90 -0.64
N ASP A 96 -9.85 -1.53 -1.64
CA ASP A 96 -9.53 -0.42 -2.53
C ASP A 96 -10.16 0.89 -2.05
N VAL A 97 -9.31 1.91 -1.92
CA VAL A 97 -9.72 3.29 -1.59
C VAL A 97 -9.31 4.20 -2.72
N LYS A 98 -10.25 4.99 -3.22
CA LYS A 98 -10.01 6.01 -4.26
C LYS A 98 -10.02 7.40 -3.65
N LYS A 99 -9.46 8.38 -4.36
CA LYS A 99 -9.52 9.80 -3.95
C LYS A 99 -10.95 10.33 -3.87
N HIS A 100 -11.81 9.84 -4.77
CA HIS A 100 -13.24 10.13 -4.82
C HIS A 100 -13.99 8.82 -4.69
N HIS A 101 -15.01 8.82 -3.84
CA HIS A 101 -15.77 7.63 -3.52
C HIS A 101 -17.13 7.63 -4.22
N ASP A 102 -17.62 6.42 -4.48
CA ASP A 102 -19.00 6.22 -4.91
C ASP A 102 -19.93 6.61 -3.76
N ARG A 103 -21.17 7.02 -4.07
CA ARG A 103 -22.15 7.36 -3.04
C ARG A 103 -22.41 6.20 -2.06
N ALA A 104 -22.30 4.96 -2.54
CA ALA A 104 -22.49 3.77 -1.74
C ALA A 104 -21.27 3.38 -0.90
N PHE A 105 -20.11 4.01 -1.11
CA PHE A 105 -18.86 3.65 -0.44
C PHE A 105 -18.97 3.69 1.08
N ARG A 106 -18.49 2.64 1.73
CA ARG A 106 -18.45 2.54 3.19
C ARG A 106 -17.05 2.28 3.69
N TRP A 107 -16.63 3.10 4.65
CA TRP A 107 -15.45 2.78 5.45
C TRP A 107 -15.74 1.61 6.39
N PRO A 108 -14.77 0.70 6.61
CA PRO A 108 -14.90 -0.38 7.58
C PRO A 108 -15.21 0.17 8.97
N GLN A 109 -16.14 -0.47 9.66
CA GLN A 109 -16.50 -0.12 11.04
C GLN A 109 -15.64 -0.91 12.03
N GLY A 110 -15.37 -0.34 13.20
CA GLY A 110 -14.56 -1.00 14.24
C GLY A 110 -13.06 -1.09 13.94
N THR A 111 -12.57 -0.53 12.83
CA THR A 111 -11.15 -0.33 12.56
C THR A 111 -10.74 1.09 12.98
N HIS A 112 -10.36 1.27 14.24
CA HIS A 112 -9.96 2.59 14.73
C HIS A 112 -8.79 3.14 13.91
N GLY A 113 -9.02 4.27 13.26
CA GLY A 113 -7.98 5.04 12.59
C GLY A 113 -7.68 4.64 11.13
N LEU A 114 -8.33 3.61 10.55
CA LEU A 114 -8.04 3.18 9.17
C LEU A 114 -8.23 4.30 8.14
N GLN A 115 -9.40 4.96 8.15
CA GLN A 115 -9.67 6.08 7.25
C GLN A 115 -8.63 7.20 7.39
N ALA A 116 -8.28 7.56 8.63
CA ALA A 116 -7.31 8.61 8.90
C ALA A 116 -5.90 8.20 8.44
N ALA A 117 -5.50 6.95 8.68
CA ALA A 117 -4.21 6.41 8.30
C ALA A 117 -4.05 6.38 6.77
N LEU A 118 -5.05 5.86 6.04
CA LEU A 118 -5.03 5.84 4.57
C LEU A 118 -5.09 7.24 3.97
N THR A 119 -5.93 8.13 4.50
CA THR A 119 -5.97 9.54 4.05
C THR A 119 -4.61 10.22 4.22
N THR A 120 -3.90 9.94 5.32
CA THR A 120 -2.58 10.50 5.58
C THR A 120 -1.53 9.90 4.65
N ALA A 121 -1.60 8.59 4.39
CA ALA A 121 -0.73 7.91 3.43
C ALA A 121 -0.94 8.45 2.00
N PHE A 122 -2.18 8.67 1.57
CA PHE A 122 -2.48 9.29 0.27
C PHE A 122 -1.85 10.68 0.14
N LYS A 123 -1.94 11.52 1.17
CA LYS A 123 -1.31 12.85 1.15
C LYS A 123 0.21 12.74 1.02
N LEU A 124 0.83 11.80 1.72
CA LEU A 124 2.28 11.55 1.58
C LEU A 124 2.63 11.10 0.16
N LEU A 125 1.87 10.19 -0.44
CA LEU A 125 2.09 9.75 -1.81
C LEU A 125 1.92 10.90 -2.83
N ASP A 126 0.94 11.78 -2.62
CA ASP A 126 0.69 12.97 -3.45
C ASP A 126 1.77 14.06 -3.24
N GLU A 127 2.40 14.14 -2.07
CA GLU A 127 3.59 14.96 -1.82
C GLU A 127 4.83 14.41 -2.54
N VAL A 128 5.00 13.09 -2.58
CA VAL A 128 6.12 12.42 -3.25
C VAL A 128 5.99 12.47 -4.77
N ALA A 129 4.78 12.25 -5.31
CA ALA A 129 4.54 12.24 -6.75
C ALA A 129 4.68 13.60 -7.44
N ARG A 130 4.75 14.69 -6.66
CA ARG A 130 4.92 16.07 -7.16
C ARG A 130 6.37 16.57 -7.12
N GLN A 131 7.30 15.77 -6.59
CA GLN A 131 8.74 16.06 -6.61
C GLN A 131 9.35 15.60 -7.93
#